data_AF-A0A6I7WIY1-F1
#
_entry.id   AF-A0A6I7WIY1-F1
#
_cell.length_a   1.000
_cell.length_b   1.000
_cell.length_c   1.000
_cell.angle_alpha   90.00
_cell.angle_beta   90.00
_cell.angle_gamma   90.00
#
_symmetry.space_group_name_H-M   'P 1'
#
loop_
_entity.id
_entity.type
_entity.pdbx_description
1 polymer ?
#
loop_
_entity_poly.entity_id
_entity_poly.type
_entity_poly.pdbx_seq_one_letter_code
_entity_poly.pdbx_strand_id
1 'polypeptide(L)'
;MVRSYSVKSIKHTISAKLLIFLASFMASSVLIAGEAFMLISQEEYIQQLGHEDIQNKQMKPQTRSFFATNPNAPRISVYLPAMTSELYSPIKIDINFAASDDANIKIETLEVLYGWLNLDITDRIKQHAQISHDGITADNVNLPIGKHNITIKIKDTKQRISEKKISFEVLESDL
;
A
#
# COMPACT_ATOMS: atom_id res chain seq x y z
N MET A 1 -27.70 -57.72 -61.37
CA MET A 1 -27.66 -56.99 -62.66
C MET A 1 -28.79 -55.97 -62.66
N VAL A 2 -28.64 -54.70 -63.04
CA VAL A 2 -27.46 -53.83 -63.28
C VAL A 2 -27.95 -52.36 -63.11
N ARG A 3 -27.19 -51.49 -62.42
CA ARG A 3 -27.45 -50.04 -62.19
C ARG A 3 -28.73 -49.72 -61.35
N SER A 4 -28.73 -48.86 -60.33
CA SER A 4 -28.13 -47.52 -60.09
C SER A 4 -28.80 -46.39 -60.86
N TYR A 5 -29.56 -45.52 -60.17
CA TYR A 5 -29.69 -44.09 -60.51
C TYR A 5 -29.91 -43.18 -59.29
N SER A 6 -29.17 -42.07 -59.32
CA SER A 6 -29.08 -40.95 -58.39
C SER A 6 -30.40 -40.33 -57.90
N VAL A 7 -30.42 -39.86 -56.64
CA VAL A 7 -31.37 -38.85 -56.13
C VAL A 7 -30.59 -37.65 -55.63
N LYS A 8 -30.82 -36.46 -56.21
CA LYS A 8 -30.13 -35.21 -55.83
C LYS A 8 -31.10 -34.17 -55.28
N SER A 9 -31.08 -34.06 -53.95
CA SER A 9 -31.33 -32.88 -53.10
C SER A 9 -32.18 -31.72 -53.62
N ILE A 10 -33.26 -31.42 -52.89
CA ILE A 10 -33.72 -30.05 -52.65
C ILE A 10 -33.63 -29.78 -51.14
N LYS A 11 -33.19 -28.58 -50.76
CA LYS A 11 -32.86 -28.20 -49.39
C LYS A 11 -34.07 -27.54 -48.71
N HIS A 12 -34.38 -27.94 -47.48
CA HIS A 12 -35.30 -27.21 -46.61
C HIS A 12 -34.55 -26.50 -45.49
N THR A 13 -34.60 -25.17 -45.49
CA THR A 13 -34.18 -24.32 -44.38
C THR A 13 -35.29 -24.24 -43.35
N ILE A 14 -35.04 -24.70 -42.12
CA ILE A 14 -35.99 -24.57 -41.00
C ILE A 14 -35.42 -23.55 -40.01
N SER A 15 -36.20 -22.51 -39.73
CA SER A 15 -35.86 -21.40 -38.84
C SER A 15 -36.09 -21.74 -37.37
N ALA A 16 -35.14 -21.37 -36.52
CA ALA A 16 -35.16 -21.62 -35.08
C ALA A 16 -35.94 -20.55 -34.29
N LYS A 17 -36.50 -20.96 -33.13
CA LYS A 17 -36.88 -20.21 -31.89
C LYS A 17 -38.04 -20.94 -31.20
N LEU A 18 -38.17 -21.02 -29.87
CA LEU A 18 -37.36 -20.51 -28.75
C LEU A 18 -37.70 -21.38 -27.51
N LEU A 19 -36.70 -21.86 -26.77
CA LEU A 19 -36.89 -22.62 -25.52
C LEU A 19 -36.34 -21.78 -24.36
N ILE A 20 -37.21 -21.44 -23.39
CA ILE A 20 -36.85 -20.62 -22.23
C ILE A 20 -36.31 -21.55 -21.14
N PHE A 21 -35.01 -21.46 -20.86
CA PHE A 21 -34.41 -22.10 -19.68
C PHE A 21 -34.27 -21.08 -18.55
N LEU A 22 -34.81 -21.44 -17.38
CA LEU A 22 -34.76 -20.65 -16.16
C LEU A 22 -33.41 -20.88 -15.46
N ALA A 23 -32.55 -19.87 -15.43
CA ALA A 23 -31.26 -19.94 -14.73
C ALA A 23 -31.27 -19.00 -13.51
N SER A 24 -31.38 -19.57 -12.31
CA SER A 24 -31.20 -18.84 -11.05
C SER A 24 -29.72 -18.52 -10.86
N PHE A 25 -29.33 -17.26 -11.09
CA PHE A 25 -27.97 -16.80 -10.87
C PHE A 25 -27.74 -16.53 -9.38
N MET A 26 -27.37 -17.58 -8.63
CA MET A 26 -26.86 -17.41 -7.26
C MET A 26 -25.53 -16.68 -7.35
N ALA A 27 -25.55 -15.37 -7.09
CA ALA A 27 -24.35 -14.55 -7.05
C ALA A 27 -23.55 -14.87 -5.78
N SER A 28 -22.64 -15.83 -5.87
CA SER A 28 -21.59 -16.00 -4.86
C SER A 28 -20.74 -14.74 -4.81
N SER A 29 -20.93 -13.94 -3.76
CA SER A 29 -20.09 -12.78 -3.48
C SER A 29 -18.68 -13.26 -3.11
N VAL A 30 -17.76 -13.21 -4.07
CA VAL A 30 -16.33 -13.33 -3.78
C VAL A 30 -15.95 -12.13 -2.93
N LEU A 31 -15.65 -12.38 -1.65
CA LEU A 31 -14.94 -11.41 -0.83
C LEU A 31 -13.53 -11.29 -1.41
N ILE A 32 -13.31 -10.25 -2.21
CA ILE A 32 -11.96 -9.87 -2.65
C ILE A 32 -11.25 -9.29 -1.42
N ALA A 33 -10.68 -10.17 -0.61
CA ALA A 33 -9.60 -9.78 0.28
C ALA A 33 -8.47 -9.24 -0.62
N GLY A 34 -8.16 -7.95 -0.49
CA GLY A 34 -7.13 -7.32 -1.32
C GLY A 34 -5.80 -8.07 -1.20
N GLU A 35 -5.09 -8.27 -2.31
CA GLU A 35 -3.81 -8.96 -2.29
C GLU A 35 -2.82 -8.24 -1.36
N ALA A 36 -2.23 -8.96 -0.42
CA ALA A 36 -1.29 -8.37 0.52
C ALA A 36 0.01 -8.01 -0.20
N PHE A 37 0.40 -6.74 -0.15
CA PHE A 37 1.57 -6.25 -0.88
C PHE A 37 2.79 -6.15 0.04
N MET A 38 3.93 -6.61 -0.45
CA MET A 38 5.20 -6.56 0.29
C MET A 38 5.79 -5.15 0.23
N LEU A 39 5.81 -4.43 1.36
CA LEU A 39 6.34 -3.07 1.39
C LEU A 39 7.88 -3.06 1.31
N ILE A 40 8.52 -4.03 1.97
CA ILE A 40 9.97 -4.23 2.07
C ILE A 40 10.24 -5.74 1.98
N SER A 41 11.27 -6.16 1.24
CA SER A 41 11.66 -7.58 1.17
C SER A 41 12.44 -8.02 2.42
N GLN A 42 12.52 -9.34 2.66
CA GLN A 42 13.31 -9.89 3.76
C GLN A 42 14.79 -9.49 3.64
N GLU A 43 15.33 -9.48 2.42
CA GLU A 43 16.71 -9.14 2.10
C GLU A 43 16.98 -7.65 2.33
N GLU A 44 16.07 -6.78 1.89
CA GLU A 44 16.14 -5.33 2.14
C GLU A 44 16.11 -5.01 3.65
N TYR A 45 15.30 -5.75 4.41
CA TYR A 45 15.25 -5.61 5.86
C TYR A 45 16.55 -6.09 6.53
N ILE A 46 17.09 -7.24 6.13
CA ILE A 46 18.38 -7.75 6.65
C ILE A 46 19.53 -6.77 6.34
N GLN A 47 19.54 -6.15 5.16
CA GLN A 47 20.52 -5.11 4.81
C GLN A 47 20.44 -3.92 5.78
N GLN A 48 19.23 -3.45 6.11
CA GLN A 48 19.02 -2.33 7.04
C GLN A 48 19.56 -2.65 8.45
N LEU A 49 19.27 -3.85 8.96
CA LEU A 49 19.80 -4.31 10.26
C LEU A 49 21.33 -4.33 10.30
N GLY A 50 21.98 -4.83 9.24
CA GLY A 50 23.43 -4.87 9.13
C GLY A 50 24.10 -3.49 9.17
N HIS A 51 23.39 -2.42 8.78
CA HIS A 51 23.89 -1.05 8.81
C HIS A 51 23.51 -0.27 10.08
N GLU A 52 22.38 -0.60 10.73
CA GLU A 52 21.98 -0.02 12.02
C GLU A 52 23.05 -0.27 13.11
N ASP A 53 23.51 -1.52 13.23
CA ASP A 53 24.54 -1.94 14.19
C ASP A 53 25.88 -1.21 14.01
N ILE A 54 26.20 -0.79 12.79
CA ILE A 54 27.43 -0.06 12.48
C ILE A 54 27.30 1.41 12.91
N GLN A 55 26.17 2.05 12.59
CA GLN A 55 25.93 3.45 12.95
C GLN A 55 25.80 3.64 14.47
N ASN A 56 25.08 2.75 15.15
CA ASN A 56 24.93 2.80 16.61
C ASN A 56 26.26 2.65 17.37
N LYS A 57 27.27 1.98 16.78
CA LYS A 57 28.64 1.88 17.34
C LYS A 57 29.51 3.10 17.04
N GLN A 58 29.11 3.98 16.12
CA GLN A 58 29.93 5.09 15.62
C GLN A 58 29.41 6.48 16.03
N MET A 59 28.12 6.63 16.31
CA MET A 59 27.53 7.92 16.67
C MET A 59 27.80 8.33 18.12
N LYS A 60 28.71 9.31 18.30
CA LYS A 60 28.58 10.26 19.42
C LYS A 60 27.22 10.98 19.29
N PRO A 61 26.53 11.31 20.39
CA PRO A 61 25.21 11.94 20.32
C PRO A 61 25.31 13.34 19.69
N GLN A 62 25.04 13.42 18.38
CA GLN A 62 24.92 14.68 17.66
C GLN A 62 23.61 15.33 18.06
N THR A 63 23.71 16.35 18.90
CA THR A 63 22.56 17.10 19.42
C THR A 63 21.83 17.84 18.31
N ARG A 64 20.65 17.29 17.94
CA ARG A 64 19.45 17.97 17.43
C ARG A 64 19.60 18.72 16.10
N SER A 65 18.86 18.25 15.09
CA SER A 65 18.66 19.02 13.84
C SER A 65 17.97 20.36 14.12
N PHE A 66 18.47 21.41 13.48
CA PHE A 66 17.90 22.77 13.48
C PHE A 66 16.71 22.88 12.53
N PHE A 67 15.68 22.04 12.71
CA PHE A 67 14.36 22.40 12.22
C PHE A 67 13.71 23.33 13.23
N ALA A 68 13.71 24.64 12.95
CA ALA A 68 12.77 25.54 13.60
C ALA A 68 11.37 24.98 13.33
N THR A 69 10.68 24.54 14.39
CA THR A 69 9.34 23.97 14.30
C THR A 69 8.39 25.06 13.84
N ASN A 70 8.22 25.20 12.53
CA ASN A 70 7.29 26.14 11.95
C ASN A 70 5.89 25.68 12.38
N PRO A 71 5.17 26.43 13.25
CA PRO A 71 3.91 25.97 13.82
C PRO A 71 2.81 25.81 12.76
N ASN A 72 3.01 26.40 11.57
CA ASN A 72 2.09 26.35 10.45
C ASN A 72 2.51 25.30 9.39
N ALA A 73 3.56 24.51 9.62
CA ALA A 73 3.91 23.42 8.72
C ALA A 73 2.87 22.29 8.79
N PRO A 74 2.73 21.45 7.74
CA PRO A 74 1.75 20.37 7.70
C PRO A 74 1.77 19.46 8.93
N ARG A 75 0.65 19.28 9.61
CA ARG A 75 0.56 18.30 10.70
C ARG A 75 0.40 16.90 10.10
N ILE A 76 1.29 15.99 10.47
CA ILE A 76 1.21 14.56 10.15
C ILE A 76 0.76 13.81 11.41
N SER A 77 -0.39 13.14 11.33
CA SER A 77 -0.97 12.33 12.41
C SER A 77 -1.01 10.87 11.99
N VAL A 78 -0.73 9.96 12.92
CA VAL A 78 -0.65 8.52 12.64
C VAL A 78 -1.71 7.84 13.49
N TYR A 79 -2.70 7.24 12.85
CA TYR A 79 -3.79 6.53 13.51
C TYR A 79 -3.54 5.02 13.53
N LEU A 80 -3.00 4.47 12.44
CA LEU A 80 -2.58 3.07 12.35
C LEU A 80 -1.17 2.93 11.71
N PRO A 81 -0.34 1.98 12.14
CA PRO A 81 -0.60 1.04 13.24
C PRO A 81 -0.64 1.72 14.62
N ALA A 82 -1.36 1.11 15.57
CA ALA A 82 -1.42 1.63 16.93
C ALA A 82 -0.10 1.28 17.67
N MET A 83 0.60 2.30 18.16
CA MET A 83 1.96 2.18 18.73
C MET A 83 2.02 1.41 20.08
N THR A 84 0.88 0.96 20.61
CA THR A 84 0.73 0.30 21.92
C THR A 84 0.13 -1.10 21.84
N SER A 85 -0.16 -1.60 20.64
CA SER A 85 -0.68 -2.96 20.41
C SER A 85 0.40 -3.84 19.78
N GLU A 86 0.30 -5.14 20.04
CA GLU A 86 0.98 -6.16 19.24
C GLU A 86 0.52 -6.04 17.78
N LEU A 87 1.45 -6.17 16.83
CA LEU A 87 1.19 -6.05 15.40
C LEU A 87 1.65 -7.32 14.70
N TYR A 88 0.79 -7.90 13.87
CA TYR A 88 1.08 -9.08 13.07
C TYR A 88 0.88 -8.73 11.60
N SER A 89 1.74 -9.26 10.73
CA SER A 89 1.63 -9.01 9.30
C SER A 89 0.49 -9.86 8.68
N PRO A 90 -0.32 -9.33 7.74
CA PRO A 90 -0.27 -7.99 7.17
C PRO A 90 -1.00 -6.94 8.03
N ILE A 91 -0.44 -5.73 8.09
CA ILE A 91 -0.98 -4.60 8.87
C ILE A 91 -1.80 -3.62 8.02
N LYS A 92 -2.52 -2.72 8.70
CA LYS A 92 -3.11 -1.51 8.11
C LYS A 92 -2.28 -0.28 8.50
N ILE A 93 -2.11 0.65 7.55
CA ILE A 93 -1.54 1.97 7.76
C ILE A 93 -2.64 3.02 7.54
N ASP A 94 -2.74 3.98 8.46
CA ASP A 94 -3.65 5.12 8.37
C ASP A 94 -2.95 6.36 8.93
N ILE A 95 -2.64 7.30 8.04
CA ILE A 95 -1.88 8.52 8.31
C ILE A 95 -2.67 9.70 7.75
N ASN A 96 -2.98 10.69 8.58
CA ASN A 96 -3.68 11.90 8.19
C ASN A 96 -2.73 13.09 8.05
N PHE A 97 -3.00 13.92 7.05
CA PHE A 97 -2.37 15.22 6.83
C PHE A 97 -3.36 16.35 7.14
N ALA A 98 -2.86 17.44 7.71
CA ALA A 98 -3.61 18.69 7.83
C ALA A 98 -2.66 19.88 7.55
N ALA A 99 -2.99 20.71 6.58
CA ALA A 99 -2.32 22.00 6.38
C ALA A 99 -2.84 23.04 7.38
N SER A 100 -2.17 24.18 7.52
CA SER A 100 -2.79 25.38 8.10
C SER A 100 -3.75 26.03 7.13
N ASP A 101 -4.73 26.77 7.66
CA ASP A 101 -5.82 27.44 6.93
C ASP A 101 -5.40 28.30 5.73
N ASP A 102 -4.13 28.73 5.65
CA ASP A 102 -3.57 29.54 4.56
C ASP A 102 -2.92 28.73 3.42
N ALA A 103 -2.96 27.39 3.47
CA ALA A 103 -2.28 26.50 2.53
C ALA A 103 -3.02 25.18 2.29
N ASN A 104 -2.58 24.44 1.27
CA ASN A 104 -3.05 23.08 0.97
C ASN A 104 -1.86 22.10 0.92
N ILE A 105 -2.09 20.83 1.22
CA ILE A 105 -1.08 19.76 1.10
C ILE A 105 -0.71 19.54 -0.38
N LYS A 106 0.59 19.46 -0.68
CA LYS A 106 1.14 19.15 -2.01
C LYS A 106 1.53 17.67 -2.10
N ILE A 107 0.61 16.82 -2.56
CA ILE A 107 0.81 15.36 -2.62
C ILE A 107 1.96 14.95 -3.55
N GLU A 108 2.28 15.76 -4.57
CA GLU A 108 3.45 15.55 -5.42
C GLU A 108 4.79 15.72 -4.69
N THR A 109 4.77 16.23 -3.45
CA THR A 109 5.95 16.37 -2.58
C THR A 109 6.04 15.30 -1.48
N LEU A 110 5.17 14.29 -1.53
CA LEU A 110 5.22 13.15 -0.62
C LEU A 110 6.49 12.34 -0.85
N GLU A 111 7.21 12.08 0.24
CA GLU A 111 8.40 11.23 0.30
C GLU A 111 8.21 10.27 1.50
N VAL A 112 8.33 8.97 1.25
CA VAL A 112 8.23 7.92 2.29
C VAL A 112 9.50 7.09 2.26
N LEU A 113 10.26 7.16 3.36
CA LEU A 113 11.56 6.52 3.51
C LEU A 113 11.50 5.39 4.53
N TYR A 114 12.25 4.33 4.29
CA TYR A 114 12.36 3.17 5.19
C TYR A 114 13.76 2.99 5.78
N GLY A 115 13.78 2.65 7.06
CA GLY A 115 14.98 2.23 7.79
C GLY A 115 16.01 3.33 8.01
N TRP A 116 17.25 2.92 8.29
CA TRP A 116 18.38 3.81 8.56
C TRP A 116 19.09 4.28 7.30
N LEU A 117 19.03 3.49 6.23
CA LEU A 117 19.57 3.87 4.92
C LEU A 117 18.67 4.86 4.17
N ASN A 118 17.50 5.22 4.71
CA ASN A 118 16.48 6.03 4.04
C ASN A 118 16.12 5.46 2.65
N LEU A 119 15.80 4.16 2.59
CA LEU A 119 15.37 3.50 1.37
C LEU A 119 14.04 4.12 0.92
N ASP A 120 14.03 4.75 -0.27
CA ASP A 120 12.82 5.35 -0.80
C ASP A 120 11.80 4.27 -1.21
N ILE A 121 10.65 4.28 -0.56
CA ILE A 121 9.51 3.40 -0.82
C ILE A 121 8.27 4.17 -1.31
N THR A 122 8.43 5.44 -1.65
CA THR A 122 7.34 6.34 -2.06
C THR A 122 6.54 5.75 -3.22
N ASP A 123 7.20 5.16 -4.21
CA ASP A 123 6.50 4.59 -5.38
C ASP A 123 5.76 3.28 -5.06
N ARG A 124 6.24 2.48 -4.09
CA ARG A 124 5.51 1.31 -3.58
C ARG A 124 4.24 1.75 -2.87
N ILE A 125 4.33 2.81 -2.06
CA ILE A 125 3.17 3.43 -1.39
C ILE A 125 2.19 3.98 -2.44
N LYS A 126 2.65 4.69 -3.49
CA LYS A 126 1.78 5.18 -4.58
C LYS A 126 1.09 4.07 -5.38
N GLN A 127 1.68 2.88 -5.47
CA GLN A 127 1.11 1.75 -6.21
C GLN A 127 0.02 1.00 -5.43
N HIS A 128 0.11 0.96 -4.10
CA HIS A 128 -0.72 0.08 -3.27
C HIS A 128 -1.55 0.81 -2.20
N ALA A 129 -1.28 2.08 -1.91
CA ALA A 129 -2.04 2.88 -0.95
C ALA A 129 -2.99 3.86 -1.64
N GLN A 130 -4.10 4.18 -0.95
CA GLN A 130 -4.94 5.32 -1.27
C GLN A 130 -4.27 6.58 -0.72
N ILE A 131 -3.99 7.55 -1.59
CA ILE A 131 -3.31 8.80 -1.23
C ILE A 131 -4.20 9.99 -1.62
N SER A 132 -4.44 10.90 -0.69
CA SER A 132 -5.24 12.11 -0.89
C SER A 132 -4.66 13.30 -0.12
N HIS A 133 -5.21 14.50 -0.32
CA HIS A 133 -4.83 15.68 0.48
C HIS A 133 -5.05 15.48 1.99
N ASP A 134 -5.94 14.56 2.39
CA ASP A 134 -6.25 14.26 3.78
C ASP A 134 -5.32 13.19 4.38
N GLY A 135 -4.57 12.42 3.59
CA GLY A 135 -3.75 11.34 4.13
C GLY A 135 -3.30 10.23 3.19
N ILE A 136 -2.81 9.15 3.82
CA ILE A 136 -2.44 7.87 3.22
C ILE A 136 -3.18 6.77 3.99
N THR A 137 -3.92 5.92 3.27
CA THR A 137 -4.50 4.68 3.81
C THR A 137 -3.99 3.51 2.99
N ALA A 138 -3.37 2.52 3.64
CA ALA A 138 -2.94 1.28 3.00
C ALA A 138 -3.45 0.08 3.80
N ASP A 139 -4.18 -0.80 3.13
CA ASP A 139 -4.65 -2.07 3.69
C ASP A 139 -3.72 -3.21 3.25
N ASN A 140 -3.68 -4.29 4.03
CA ASN A 140 -2.92 -5.50 3.73
C ASN A 140 -1.42 -5.28 3.44
N VAL A 141 -0.78 -4.40 4.20
CA VAL A 141 0.65 -4.08 4.10
C VAL A 141 1.46 -5.22 4.73
N ASN A 142 2.18 -5.98 3.91
CA ASN A 142 3.02 -7.07 4.38
C ASN A 142 4.45 -6.58 4.70
N LEU A 143 4.94 -6.90 5.90
CA LEU A 143 6.26 -6.55 6.41
C LEU A 143 6.95 -7.77 7.03
N PRO A 144 8.29 -7.88 6.94
CA PRO A 144 9.09 -8.84 7.72
C PRO A 144 8.85 -8.75 9.23
N ILE A 145 9.16 -9.81 9.99
CA ILE A 145 9.10 -9.77 11.46
C ILE A 145 10.25 -8.91 12.02
N GLY A 146 9.93 -8.07 13.00
CA GLY A 146 10.87 -7.25 13.78
C GLY A 146 10.60 -5.75 13.68
N LYS A 147 11.66 -4.93 13.76
CA LYS A 147 11.53 -3.49 14.01
C LYS A 147 11.59 -2.68 12.73
N HIS A 148 10.56 -1.86 12.53
CA HIS A 148 10.42 -0.99 11.37
C HIS A 148 10.56 0.48 11.76
N ASN A 149 11.18 1.23 10.87
CA ASN A 149 11.27 2.68 10.94
C ASN A 149 10.80 3.23 9.59
N ILE A 150 9.78 4.09 9.59
CA ILE A 150 9.32 4.79 8.39
C ILE A 150 9.37 6.29 8.67
N THR A 151 9.88 7.07 7.74
CA THR A 151 9.91 8.54 7.80
C THR A 151 9.06 9.08 6.67
N ILE A 152 7.97 9.77 7.02
CA ILE A 152 7.09 10.45 6.08
C ILE A 152 7.48 11.92 6.03
N LYS A 153 7.68 12.48 4.85
CA LYS A 153 7.83 13.92 4.62
C LYS A 153 6.79 14.42 3.63
N ILE A 154 6.30 15.63 3.85
CA ILE A 154 5.31 16.28 2.99
C ILE A 154 5.47 17.81 3.05
N LYS A 155 5.10 18.51 1.98
CA LYS A 155 5.06 19.97 1.93
C LYS A 155 3.67 20.50 1.66
N ASP A 156 3.47 21.78 1.91
CA ASP A 156 2.29 22.53 1.48
C ASP A 156 2.58 23.52 0.32
N THR A 157 1.52 24.21 -0.12
CA THR A 157 1.59 25.26 -1.14
C THR A 157 2.49 26.43 -0.76
N LYS A 158 2.78 26.64 0.52
CA LYS A 158 3.72 27.67 1.03
C LYS A 158 5.16 27.16 1.15
N GLN A 159 5.45 25.94 0.69
CA GLN A 159 6.74 25.26 0.81
C GLN A 159 7.21 25.00 2.24
N ARG A 160 6.28 25.02 3.22
CA ARG A 160 6.57 24.56 4.59
C ARG A 160 6.67 23.04 4.56
N ILE A 161 7.67 22.49 5.24
CA ILE A 161 8.00 21.06 5.24
C ILE A 161 7.72 20.50 6.62
N SER A 162 7.12 19.31 6.65
CA SER A 162 7.03 18.50 7.86
C SER A 162 7.60 17.11 7.64
N GLU A 163 8.19 16.58 8.69
CA GLU A 163 8.76 15.23 8.76
C GLU A 163 8.20 14.51 9.99
N LYS A 164 7.80 13.25 9.82
CA LYS A 164 7.32 12.39 10.89
C LYS A 164 7.97 11.01 10.76
N LYS A 165 8.85 10.68 11.69
CA LYS A 165 9.31 9.30 11.90
C LYS A 165 8.27 8.53 12.73
N ILE A 166 7.97 7.32 12.30
CA ILE A 166 7.24 6.29 13.04
C ILE A 166 8.14 5.08 13.24
N SER A 167 8.01 4.43 14.38
CA SER A 167 8.77 3.24 14.75
C SER A 167 7.81 2.26 15.41
N PHE A 168 7.74 1.03 14.90
CA PHE A 168 6.86 -0.02 15.40
C PHE A 168 7.51 -1.39 15.18
N GLU A 169 6.99 -2.42 15.84
CA GLU A 169 7.53 -3.78 15.79
C GLU A 169 6.42 -4.74 15.33
N VAL A 170 6.72 -5.54 14.31
CA VAL A 170 5.86 -6.64 13.82
C VAL A 170 6.35 -7.92 14.46
N LEU A 171 5.45 -8.65 15.09
CA LEU A 171 5.73 -9.90 15.79
C LEU A 171 5.45 -11.12 14.91
N GLU A 172 6.05 -12.24 15.28
CA GLU A 172 5.67 -13.55 14.76
C GLU A 172 4.25 -13.89 15.19
N SER A 173 3.45 -14.49 14.31
CA SER A 173 2.06 -14.84 14.60
C SER A 173 2.00 -16.28 15.13
N ASP A 174 1.44 -16.47 16.34
CA ASP A 174 1.34 -17.76 17.04
C ASP A 174 0.27 -18.72 16.45
N LEU A 175 0.19 -18.85 15.11
CA LEU A 175 -0.81 -19.66 14.38
C LEU A 175 -0.38 -21.11 14.12
#